data_AF-A0A9P6AEU1-F1
#
_entry.id   AF-A0A9P6AEU1-F1
#
_cell.length_a   1.000
_cell.length_b   1.000
_cell.length_c   1.000
_cell.angle_alpha   90.00
_cell.angle_beta   90.00
_cell.angle_gamma   90.00
#
_symmetry.space_group_name_H-M   'P 1'
#
loop_
_entity.id
_entity.type
_entity.pdbx_description
1 polymer ?
#
loop_
_entity_poly.entity_id
_entity_poly.type
_entity_poly.pdbx_seq_one_letter_code
_entity_poly.pdbx_strand_id
1 'polypeptide(L)' 'MVDKVWADWQAKNNCNAIAFAGGSIQDPTYWGHPTGMAPWLNLSSPIPTDRLYPSTTVGDVLSIQQLCYFY' A
#
# COMPACT_ATOMS: atom_id res chain seq x y z
N MET A 1 16.01 2.94 6.96
CA MET A 1 15.74 1.65 6.29
C MET A 1 14.32 1.21 6.65
N VAL A 2 13.29 1.90 6.13
CA VAL A 2 11.88 1.66 6.53
C VAL A 2 11.34 0.40 5.88
N ASP A 3 11.60 0.25 4.58
CA ASP A 3 11.10 -0.87 3.79
C ASP A 3 11.74 -2.22 4.20
N LYS A 4 13.02 -2.22 4.61
CA LYS A 4 13.64 -3.41 5.25
C LYS A 4 12.91 -3.86 6.52
N VAL A 5 12.60 -2.92 7.41
CA VAL A 5 11.89 -3.24 8.66
C VAL A 5 10.51 -3.82 8.38
N TRP A 6 9.85 -3.33 7.32
CA TRP A 6 8.58 -3.87 6.87
C TRP A 6 8.72 -5.26 6.25
N ALA A 7 9.71 -5.48 5.38
CA ALA A 7 10.02 -6.80 4.83
C ALA A 7 10.32 -7.84 5.91
N ASP A 8 11.13 -7.49 6.92
CA ASP A 8 11.41 -8.35 8.07
C ASP A 8 10.13 -8.68 8.85
N TRP A 9 9.21 -7.72 8.97
CA TRP A 9 7.91 -7.94 9.62
C TRP A 9 6.99 -8.85 8.77
N GLN A 10 6.97 -8.67 7.45
CA GLN A 10 6.21 -9.53 6.53
C GLN A 10 6.69 -10.99 6.59
N ALA A 11 8.00 -11.22 6.71
CA ALA A 11 8.59 -12.56 6.78
C ALA A 11 8.32 -13.31 8.10
N LYS A 12 7.93 -12.62 9.17
CA LYS A 12 7.69 -13.24 10.49
C LYS A 12 6.44 -14.12 10.55
N ASN A 13 5.45 -13.87 9.70
CA ASN A 13 4.20 -14.64 9.67
C ASN A 13 3.54 -14.53 8.29
N ASN A 14 3.03 -15.65 7.75
CA ASN A 14 2.33 -15.66 6.46
C ASN A 14 1.12 -14.70 6.42
N CYS A 15 0.45 -14.45 7.55
CA CYS A 15 -0.63 -13.47 7.64
C CYS A 15 -0.16 -12.03 7.42
N ASN A 16 1.12 -11.73 7.66
CA ASN A 16 1.70 -10.39 7.48
C ASN A 16 2.07 -10.13 6.02
N ALA A 17 2.32 -11.17 5.22
CA ALA A 17 2.86 -11.06 3.88
C ALA A 17 2.03 -10.15 2.95
N ILE A 18 0.71 -10.17 3.12
CA ILE A 18 -0.24 -9.37 2.32
C ILE A 18 -1.09 -8.42 3.18
N ALA A 19 -0.64 -8.14 4.41
CA ALA A 19 -1.39 -7.30 5.32
C ALA A 19 -1.35 -5.84 4.86
N PHE A 20 -2.54 -5.28 4.59
CA PHE A 20 -2.72 -3.90 4.20
C PHE A 20 -3.99 -3.33 4.83
N ALA A 21 -3.89 -2.15 5.41
CA ALA A 21 -5.02 -1.39 5.93
C ALA A 21 -4.74 0.11 5.77
N GLY A 22 -5.65 0.85 5.14
CA GLY A 22 -5.48 2.27 4.89
C GLY A 22 -6.46 2.82 3.86
N GLY A 23 -6.60 4.14 3.84
CA GLY A 23 -7.35 4.88 2.83
C GLY A 23 -6.41 5.76 1.99
N SER A 24 -6.96 6.50 1.03
CA SER A 24 -6.19 7.45 0.22
C SER A 24 -5.89 8.79 0.92
N ILE A 25 -6.35 8.96 2.16
CA ILE A 25 -6.21 10.19 2.94
C ILE A 25 -5.54 9.93 4.28
N GLN A 26 -4.81 10.92 4.76
CA GLN A 26 -4.07 10.86 6.02
C GLN A 26 -4.99 10.89 7.25
N ASP A 27 -6.07 11.69 7.20
CA ASP A 27 -7.03 11.81 8.30
C ASP A 27 -8.45 11.43 7.83
N PRO A 28 -8.89 10.18 8.10
CA PRO A 28 -10.24 9.73 7.75
C PRO A 28 -11.34 10.36 8.61
N THR A 29 -10.99 11.01 9.72
CA THR A 29 -11.92 11.68 10.65
C THR A 29 -12.05 13.18 10.41
N TYR A 30 -11.25 13.73 9.49
CA TYR A 30 -11.33 15.14 9.13
C TYR A 30 -12.66 15.43 8.41
N TRP A 31 -13.57 16.11 9.10
CA TRP A 31 -14.89 16.46 8.57
C TRP A 31 -14.85 17.52 7.45
N GLY A 32 -13.70 18.14 7.21
CA GLY A 32 -13.54 19.21 6.22
C GLY A 32 -13.27 18.73 4.79
N HIS A 33 -13.43 17.43 4.48
CA HIS A 33 -13.32 16.94 3.11
C HIS A 33 -14.53 17.43 2.28
N PRO A 34 -14.36 18.38 1.34
CA PRO A 34 -15.48 19.00 0.62
C PRO A 34 -16.28 18.01 -0.24
N THR A 35 -15.69 16.85 -0.53
CA THR A 35 -16.28 15.76 -1.33
C THR A 35 -16.67 14.53 -0.49
N GLY A 36 -16.62 14.62 0.85
CA GLY A 36 -16.88 13.50 1.76
C GLY A 36 -15.64 12.67 2.10
N MET A 37 -15.81 11.67 2.97
CA MET A 37 -14.74 10.78 3.45
C MET A 37 -14.19 9.91 2.29
N ALA A 38 -12.87 9.79 2.21
CA ALA A 38 -12.25 8.97 1.16
C ALA A 38 -12.45 7.47 1.40
N PRO A 39 -12.46 6.65 0.33
CA PRO A 39 -12.70 5.23 0.46
C PRO A 39 -11.53 4.51 1.14
N TRP A 40 -11.85 3.41 1.82
CA TRP A 40 -10.84 2.41 2.19
C TRP A 40 -10.26 1.77 0.95
N LEU A 41 -8.94 1.63 0.92
CA LEU A 41 -8.22 0.96 -0.15
C LEU A 41 -8.06 -0.53 0.18
N ASN A 42 -7.77 -1.30 -0.86
CA ASN A 42 -7.52 -2.73 -0.79
C ASN A 42 -6.41 -3.12 -1.78
N LEU A 43 -6.09 -4.41 -1.86
CA LEU A 43 -5.02 -4.91 -2.72
C LEU A 43 -5.25 -4.62 -4.21
N SER A 44 -6.50 -4.53 -4.65
CA SER A 44 -6.85 -4.20 -6.04
C SER A 44 -6.87 -2.69 -6.33
N SER A 45 -6.62 -1.85 -5.32
CA SER A 45 -6.67 -0.40 -5.50
C SER A 45 -5.48 0.08 -6.34
N PRO A 46 -5.69 0.90 -7.38
CA PRO A 46 -4.62 1.40 -8.22
C PRO A 46 -3.78 2.44 -7.49
N ILE A 47 -2.46 2.38 -7.71
CA ILE A 47 -1.50 3.38 -7.25
C ILE A 47 -1.39 4.48 -8.33
N PRO A 48 -1.60 5.76 -7.98
CA PRO A 48 -1.43 6.85 -8.94
C PRO A 48 0.03 6.96 -9.40
N THR A 49 0.27 6.80 -10.71
CA THR A 49 1.62 6.88 -11.31
C THR A 49 1.85 8.14 -12.15
N ASP A 50 0.85 9.02 -12.23
CA ASP A 50 0.84 10.24 -13.05
C ASP A 50 1.41 10.05 -14.48
N ARG A 51 1.13 8.87 -15.07
CA ARG A 51 1.63 8.47 -16.41
C ARG A 51 3.16 8.36 -16.54
N LEU A 52 3.91 8.47 -15.45
CA LEU A 52 5.35 8.22 -15.43
C LEU A 52 5.67 6.72 -15.55
N TYR A 53 4.77 5.88 -15.06
CA TYR A 53 4.89 4.42 -15.08
C TYR A 53 3.54 3.76 -15.41
N PRO A 54 3.55 2.50 -15.90
CA PRO A 54 2.33 1.70 -16.00
C PRO A 54 1.57 1.67 -14.67
N SER A 55 0.24 1.71 -14.74
CA SER A 55 -0.60 1.59 -13.56
C SER A 55 -0.36 0.25 -12.89
N THR A 56 -0.16 0.27 -11.57
CA THR A 56 -0.01 -0.91 -10.73
C THR A 56 -0.99 -0.81 -9.57
N THR A 57 -1.23 -1.92 -8.88
CA THR A 57 -2.11 -1.98 -7.71
C THR A 57 -1.29 -2.08 -6.42
N VAL A 58 -1.94 -1.84 -5.28
CA VAL A 58 -1.33 -2.07 -3.96
C VAL A 58 -0.79 -3.49 -3.83
N GLY A 59 -1.54 -4.50 -4.32
CA GLY A 59 -1.15 -5.90 -4.24
C GLY A 59 0.13 -6.23 -5.00
N ASP A 60 0.38 -5.57 -6.13
CA ASP A 60 1.55 -5.81 -6.97
C ASP A 60 2.87 -5.37 -6.31
N VAL A 61 2.80 -4.47 -5.32
CA VAL A 61 3.98 -3.89 -4.66
C VAL A 61 4.21 -4.40 -3.24
N LEU A 62 3.38 -5.31 -2.74
CA LEU A 62 3.51 -5.84 -1.38
C LEU A 62 4.66 -6.85 -1.21
N SER A 63 5.14 -7.46 -2.30
CA SER A 63 6.18 -8.49 -2.23
C SER A 63 7.49 -8.04 -2.86
N ILE A 64 8.53 -7.93 -2.04
CA ILE A 64 9.89 -7.60 -2.51
C ILE A 64 10.44 -8.66 -3.47
N GLN A 65 9.97 -9.90 -3.36
CA GLN A 65 10.33 -11.00 -4.26
C GLN A 65 9.72 -10.81 -5.65
N GLN A 66 8.46 -10.34 -5.72
CA GLN A 66 7.81 -10.01 -7.00
C GLN A 66 8.46 -8.78 -7.65
N LEU A 67 8.96 -7.86 -6.83
CA LEU A 67 9.71 -6.68 -7.25
C LEU A 67 11.21 -6.96 -7.50
N CYS A 68 11.64 -8.22 -7.35
CA CYS A 68 12.99 -8.69 -7.67
C CYS A 68 14.13 -7.96 -6.95
N TYR A 69 13.97 -7.63 -5.67
CA TYR A 69 15.06 -7.06 -4.86
C TYR A 69 15.16 -7.68 -3.46
N PHE A 70 16.30 -7.45 -2.80
CA PHE A 70 16.64 -8.05 -1.50
C PHE A 70 17.26 -7.01 -0.55
N TYR A 71 17.27 -7.34 0.74
CA TYR A 71 17.72 -6.47 1.85
C TYR A 71 18.91 -6.99 2.62
#